data_AF-A0A533WN85-F1
#
_entry.id   AF-A0A533WN85-F1
#
_cell.length_a   1.000
_cell.length_b   1.000
_cell.length_c   1.000
_cell.angle_alpha   90.00
_cell.angle_beta   90.00
_cell.angle_gamma   90.00
#
_symmetry.space_group_name_H-M   'P 1'
#
loop_
_entity.id
_entity.type
_entity.pdbx_description
1 polymer ?
#
loop_
_entity_poly.entity_id
_entity_poly.type
_entity_poly.pdbx_seq_one_letter_code
_entity_poly.pdbx_strand_id
1 'polypeptide(L)'
;MRTSDIDPERISRPPDKTKVLLSGGAQKNNGFVVNKVEMRQYVERKDDRLGDYSLLTVVIETDKGTAEMKYDEGFRGPAAFESAVTMLTQYVGLASLINRALIELQRQ
;
A
#
# COMPACT_ATOMS: atom_id res chain seq x y z
N MET A 1 2.73 -9.52 14.09
CA MET A 1 3.35 -8.19 14.29
C MET A 1 2.90 -7.28 13.16
N ARG A 2 2.55 -6.01 13.46
CA ARG A 2 2.15 -5.03 12.44
C ARG A 2 3.10 -3.84 12.52
N THR A 3 3.67 -3.44 11.38
CA THR A 3 4.48 -2.24 11.24
C THR A 3 3.82 -1.26 10.27
N SER A 4 3.96 0.04 10.52
CA SER A 4 3.50 1.08 9.61
C SER A 4 4.35 2.34 9.73
N ASP A 5 4.63 2.97 8.58
CA ASP A 5 5.29 4.29 8.49
C ASP A 5 4.27 5.44 8.44
N ILE A 6 3.00 5.15 8.72
CA ILE A 6 1.88 6.08 8.62
C ILE A 6 1.49 6.51 10.02
N ASP A 7 1.27 7.81 10.18
CA ASP A 7 0.70 8.36 11.41
C ASP A 7 -0.63 7.65 11.73
N PRO A 8 -0.76 6.98 12.90
CA PRO A 8 -1.95 6.24 13.28
C PRO A 8 -3.24 7.06 13.22
N GLU A 9 -3.16 8.38 13.44
CA GLU A 9 -4.35 9.24 13.42
C GLU A 9 -4.89 9.47 12.00
N ARG A 10 -4.04 9.29 10.97
CA ARG A 10 -4.44 9.44 9.56
C ARG A 10 -5.29 8.27 9.06
N ILE A 11 -5.14 7.08 9.65
CA ILE A 11 -5.94 5.89 9.32
C ILE A 11 -6.90 5.59 10.48
N SER A 12 -7.87 6.48 10.68
CA SER A 12 -8.91 6.33 11.70
C SER A 12 -10.22 5.73 11.16
N ARG A 13 -10.30 5.47 9.85
CA ARG A 13 -11.48 4.95 9.16
C ARG A 13 -11.13 3.91 8.10
N PRO A 14 -12.10 3.11 7.62
CA PRO A 14 -11.89 2.21 6.49
C PRO A 14 -11.49 2.97 5.22
N PRO A 15 -10.70 2.33 4.33
CA PRO A 15 -10.32 2.92 3.04
C PRO A 15 -11.53 3.12 2.12
N ASP A 16 -11.49 4.18 1.32
CA ASP A 16 -12.51 4.47 0.31
C ASP A 16 -12.44 3.52 -0.88
N LYS A 17 -11.21 3.11 -1.24
CA LYS A 17 -10.96 2.13 -2.28
C LYS A 17 -9.90 1.14 -1.85
N THR A 18 -10.07 -0.10 -2.30
CA THR A 18 -9.11 -1.17 -2.08
C THR A 18 -8.94 -2.00 -3.35
N LYS A 19 -7.72 -2.46 -3.62
CA LYS A 19 -7.42 -3.38 -4.70
C LYS A 19 -6.37 -4.38 -4.25
N VAL A 20 -6.73 -5.66 -4.29
CA VAL A 20 -5.77 -6.75 -4.10
C VAL A 20 -4.92 -6.88 -5.36
N LEU A 21 -3.61 -6.72 -5.21
CA LEU A 21 -2.61 -6.81 -6.28
C LEU A 21 -2.02 -8.22 -6.37
N LEU A 22 -1.97 -8.93 -5.24
CA LEU A 22 -1.47 -10.30 -5.13
C LEU A 22 -2.23 -11.01 -4.00
N SER A 23 -2.67 -12.25 -4.24
CA SER A 23 -3.27 -13.13 -3.21
C SER A 23 -3.08 -14.60 -3.57
N GLY A 24 -3.12 -15.49 -2.56
CA GLY A 24 -3.02 -16.95 -2.75
C GLY A 24 -1.60 -17.51 -2.71
N GLY A 25 -0.73 -16.94 -1.85
CA GLY A 25 0.72 -17.17 -1.75
C GLY A 25 1.24 -18.57 -2.08
N ALA A 26 2.37 -18.67 -2.78
CA ALA A 26 3.64 -18.88 -2.07
C ALA A 26 4.83 -18.20 -2.76
N GLN A 27 4.81 -16.87 -2.93
CA GLN A 27 6.04 -16.16 -3.30
C GLN A 27 6.97 -16.11 -2.08
N LYS A 28 8.06 -16.88 -2.17
CA LYS A 28 9.14 -16.87 -1.19
C LYS A 28 10.14 -15.77 -1.55
N ASN A 29 10.35 -14.83 -0.65
CA ASN A 29 11.35 -13.77 -0.83
C ASN A 29 12.07 -13.55 0.51
N ASN A 30 13.40 -13.69 0.52
CA ASN A 30 14.25 -13.52 1.70
C ASN A 30 13.77 -14.24 2.97
N GLY A 31 13.22 -15.45 2.82
CA GLY A 31 12.71 -16.26 3.93
C GLY A 31 11.34 -15.83 4.46
N PHE A 32 10.62 -14.95 3.76
CA PHE A 32 9.21 -14.63 4.00
C PHE A 32 8.34 -15.30 2.94
N VAL A 33 7.12 -15.64 3.32
CA VAL A 33 6.03 -16.01 2.43
C VAL A 33 5.09 -14.81 2.33
N VAL A 34 5.01 -14.19 1.16
CA VAL A 34 4.06 -13.11 0.91
C VAL A 34 2.69 -13.71 0.59
N ASN A 35 1.72 -13.45 1.45
CA ASN A 35 0.36 -14.01 1.36
C ASN A 35 -0.57 -13.09 0.57
N LYS A 36 -0.43 -11.77 0.76
CA LYS A 36 -1.30 -10.76 0.17
C LYS A 36 -0.55 -9.44 -0.02
N VAL A 37 -0.83 -8.77 -1.14
CA VAL A 37 -0.52 -7.36 -1.34
C VAL A 37 -1.79 -6.63 -1.73
N GLU A 38 -2.13 -5.57 -1.01
CA GLU A 38 -3.34 -4.79 -1.20
C GLU A 38 -3.04 -3.30 -1.18
N MET A 39 -3.50 -2.61 -2.21
CA MET A 39 -3.46 -1.15 -2.28
C MET A 39 -4.75 -0.56 -1.70
N ARG A 40 -4.62 0.55 -0.97
CA ARG A 40 -5.73 1.26 -0.32
C ARG A 40 -5.66 2.75 -0.61
N GLN A 41 -6.83 3.38 -0.65
CA GLN A 41 -6.98 4.84 -0.76
C GLN A 41 -7.77 5.37 0.43
N TYR A 42 -7.30 6.49 0.98
CA TYR A 42 -8.02 7.30 1.95
C TYR A 42 -8.09 8.74 1.40
N VAL A 43 -9.29 9.21 1.10
CA VAL A 43 -9.57 10.60 0.72
C VAL A 43 -9.67 11.43 1.99
N GLU A 44 -8.65 12.22 2.27
CA GLU A 44 -8.60 13.00 3.52
C GLU A 44 -9.36 14.32 3.40
N ARG A 45 -9.33 14.94 2.21
CA ARG A 45 -9.84 16.28 1.97
C ARG A 45 -10.29 16.40 0.53
N LYS A 46 -11.24 17.29 0.27
CA LYS A 46 -11.65 17.66 -1.08
C LYS A 46 -11.46 19.16 -1.27
N ASP A 47 -10.81 19.52 -2.37
CA ASP A 47 -10.62 20.89 -2.81
C ASP A 47 -11.36 21.11 -4.13
N ASP A 48 -12.06 22.23 -4.26
CA ASP A 48 -12.92 22.51 -5.42
C ASP A 48 -12.12 22.68 -6.73
N ARG A 49 -10.84 23.05 -6.64
CA ARG A 49 -9.96 23.26 -7.81
C ARG A 49 -9.05 22.06 -8.07
N LEU A 50 -8.51 21.47 -7.01
CA LEU A 50 -7.48 20.42 -7.09
C LEU A 50 -8.06 19.00 -7.00
N GLY A 51 -9.32 18.86 -6.57
CA GLY A 51 -10.00 17.60 -6.37
C GLY A 51 -9.65 16.94 -5.03
N ASP A 52 -9.69 15.61 -5.01
CA ASP A 52 -9.49 14.82 -3.80
C ASP A 52 -8.00 14.76 -3.41
N TYR A 53 -7.69 15.16 -2.18
CA TYR A 53 -6.41 14.85 -1.55
C TYR A 53 -6.45 13.42 -1.05
N SER A 54 -5.66 12.55 -1.66
CA SER A 54 -5.64 11.12 -1.33
C SER A 54 -4.33 10.73 -0.65
N LEU A 55 -4.44 9.91 0.38
CA LEU A 55 -3.36 9.09 0.91
C LEU A 55 -3.49 7.68 0.31
N LEU A 56 -2.46 7.23 -0.38
CA LEU A 56 -2.36 5.88 -0.94
C LEU A 56 -1.43 5.04 -0.07
N THR A 57 -1.90 3.88 0.35
CA THR A 57 -1.12 2.95 1.19
C THR A 57 -1.09 1.58 0.54
N VAL A 58 -0.06 0.80 0.87
CA VAL A 58 0.01 -0.61 0.48
C VAL A 58 0.23 -1.46 1.71
N VAL A 59 -0.65 -2.44 1.88
CA VAL A 59 -0.58 -3.48 2.90
C VAL A 59 0.05 -4.73 2.30
N ILE A 60 1.10 -5.23 2.96
CA ILE A 60 1.74 -6.49 2.65
C ILE A 60 1.59 -7.40 3.85
N GLU A 61 0.90 -8.51 3.65
CA GLU A 61 0.75 -9.57 4.64
C GLU A 61 1.72 -10.70 4.32
N THR A 62 2.50 -11.09 5.32
CA THR A 62 3.45 -12.21 5.26
C THR A 62 3.17 -13.22 6.36
N ASP A 63 3.83 -14.36 6.31
CA ASP A 63 3.87 -15.35 7.39
C ASP A 63 4.48 -14.82 8.71
N LYS A 64 5.26 -13.74 8.66
CA LYS A 64 5.97 -13.18 9.83
C LYS A 64 5.39 -11.85 10.32
N GLY A 65 4.38 -11.32 9.65
CA GLY A 65 3.74 -10.07 10.02
C GLY A 65 3.22 -9.27 8.84
N THR A 66 2.69 -8.10 9.14
CA THR A 66 2.06 -7.21 8.19
C THR A 66 2.76 -5.87 8.20
N ALA A 67 3.10 -5.35 7.02
CA ALA A 67 3.58 -3.99 6.85
C ALA A 67 2.53 -3.17 6.10
N GLU A 68 2.17 -1.99 6.61
CA GLU A 68 1.38 -1.00 5.87
C GLU A 68 2.22 0.24 5.65
N MET A 69 2.51 0.55 4.39
CA MET A 69 3.41 1.65 4.03
C MET A 69 2.69 2.71 3.20
N LYS A 70 3.06 3.97 3.37
CA LYS A 70 2.69 5.05 2.45
C LYS A 70 3.32 4.80 1.07
N TYR A 71 2.48 4.86 0.04
CA TYR A 71 2.89 4.76 -1.36
C TYR A 71 3.02 6.13 -2.01
N ASP A 72 1.97 6.95 -1.94
CA ASP A 72 1.94 8.32 -2.46
C ASP A 72 0.86 9.12 -1.72
N GLU A 73 0.94 10.44 -1.78
CA GLU A 73 -0.11 11.32 -1.27
C GLU A 73 -0.19 12.63 -2.05
N GLY A 74 -1.39 13.22 -2.10
CA GLY A 74 -1.59 14.54 -2.71
C GLY A 74 -2.85 14.67 -3.54
N PHE A 75 -2.97 15.83 -4.18
CA PHE A 75 -3.98 16.11 -5.21
C PHE A 75 -3.54 15.48 -6.55
N ARG A 76 -3.79 14.18 -6.69
CA ARG A 76 -3.35 13.38 -7.85
C ARG A 76 -4.44 13.19 -8.91
N GLY A 77 -5.60 13.82 -8.71
CA GLY A 77 -6.76 13.69 -9.59
C GLY A 77 -7.54 12.38 -9.42
N PRO A 78 -8.66 12.22 -10.13
CA PRO A 78 -9.62 11.13 -9.88
C PRO A 78 -9.09 9.74 -10.25
N ALA A 79 -8.09 9.67 -11.13
CA ALA A 79 -7.49 8.41 -11.60
C ALA A 79 -6.30 7.94 -10.76
N ALA A 80 -5.88 8.70 -9.74
CA ALA A 80 -4.66 8.44 -8.97
C ALA A 80 -4.54 6.99 -8.46
N PHE A 81 -5.63 6.45 -7.92
CA PHE A 81 -5.67 5.08 -7.42
C PHE A 81 -5.43 4.06 -8.54
N GLU A 82 -6.16 4.18 -9.66
CA GLU A 82 -6.02 3.26 -10.80
C GLU A 82 -4.64 3.37 -11.44
N SER A 83 -4.12 4.58 -11.61
CA SER A 83 -2.77 4.81 -12.13
C SER A 83 -1.70 4.16 -11.26
N ALA A 84 -1.82 4.25 -9.94
CA ALA A 84 -0.89 3.61 -9.02
C ALA A 84 -1.00 2.08 -9.04
N VAL A 85 -2.22 1.52 -9.13
CA VAL A 85 -2.44 0.08 -9.34
C VAL A 85 -1.77 -0.38 -10.63
N THR A 86 -1.97 0.33 -11.74
CA THR A 86 -1.31 0.05 -13.03
C THR A 86 0.21 0.11 -12.90
N MET A 87 0.76 1.15 -12.25
CA MET A 87 2.21 1.27 -12.04
C MET A 87 2.79 0.10 -11.27
N LEU A 88 2.14 -0.30 -10.18
CA LEU A 88 2.59 -1.42 -9.35
C LEU A 88 2.51 -2.75 -10.10
N THR A 89 1.42 -2.98 -10.85
CA THR A 89 1.18 -4.28 -11.51
C THR A 89 1.93 -4.47 -12.82
N GLN A 90 2.27 -3.39 -13.56
CA GLN A 90 2.85 -3.49 -14.90
C GLN A 90 4.35 -3.19 -14.98
N TYR A 91 4.93 -2.42 -14.05
CA TYR A 91 6.27 -1.84 -14.23
C TYR A 91 7.27 -2.20 -13.13
N VAL A 92 7.36 -3.48 -12.73
CA VAL A 92 8.23 -3.99 -11.64
C VAL A 92 8.07 -3.32 -10.25
N GLY A 93 7.16 -2.35 -10.12
CA GLY A 93 6.93 -1.60 -8.88
C GLY A 93 6.50 -2.47 -7.70
N LEU A 94 5.75 -3.55 -7.97
CA LEU A 94 5.33 -4.50 -6.94
C LEU A 94 6.52 -5.20 -6.26
N ALA A 95 7.54 -5.61 -7.02
CA ALA A 95 8.69 -6.32 -6.47
C ALA A 95 9.54 -5.40 -5.55
N SER A 96 9.77 -4.15 -5.98
CA SER A 96 10.47 -3.15 -5.17
C SER A 96 9.70 -2.84 -3.88
N LEU A 97 8.38 -2.73 -3.97
CA LEU A 97 7.54 -2.46 -2.81
C LEU A 97 7.52 -3.63 -1.83
N ILE A 98 7.46 -4.87 -2.31
CA ILE A 98 7.60 -6.07 -1.48
C ILE A 98 8.94 -6.05 -0.75
N ASN A 99 10.06 -5.83 -1.46
CA ASN A 99 11.39 -5.82 -0.84
C ASN A 99 11.50 -4.76 0.27
N ARG A 100 10.95 -3.55 0.06
CA ARG A 100 10.93 -2.49 1.09
C ARG A 100 10.19 -2.96 2.35
N ALA A 101 9.03 -3.59 2.20
CA ALA A 101 8.27 -4.11 3.35
C ALA A 101 9.00 -5.23 4.09
N LEU A 102 9.67 -6.14 3.36
CA LEU A 102 10.42 -7.22 3.99
C LEU A 102 11.60 -6.69 4.81
N ILE A 103 12.31 -5.68 4.30
CA ILE A 103 13.39 -5.01 5.04
C ILE A 103 12.86 -4.39 6.33
N GLU A 104 11.68 -3.76 6.29
CA GLU A 104 11.06 -3.17 7.47
C GLU A 104 10.67 -4.22 8.50
N LEU A 105 10.09 -5.35 8.06
CA LEU A 105 9.73 -6.47 8.94
C LEU A 105 10.95 -7.19 9.53
N GLN A 106 12.11 -7.16 8.85
CA GLN A 106 13.36 -7.74 9.37
C GLN A 106 14.04 -6.90 10.46
N ARG A 107 13.74 -5.60 10.54
CA ARG A 107 14.36 -4.67 11.49
C ARG A 107 13.70 -4.68 12.87
N GLN A 108 12.60 -5.40 13.03
CA GLN A 108 11.87 -5.58 14.29
C GLN A 108 12.24 -6.93 14.92
#